data_AF-A0A958F1K0-F1
#
_entry.id   AF-A0A958F1K0-F1
#
_cell.length_a   1.000
_cell.length_b   1.000
_cell.length_c   1.000
_cell.angle_alpha   90.00
_cell.angle_beta   90.00
_cell.angle_gamma   90.00
#
_symmetry.space_group_name_H-M   'P 1'
#
loop_
_entity.id
_entity.type
_entity.pdbx_description
1 polymer ?
#
loop_
_entity_poly.entity_id
_entity_poly.type
_entity_poly.pdbx_seq_one_letter_code
_entity_poly.pdbx_strand_id
1 'polypeptide(L)'
;EIIVYPQETVGHFAEWLGNNASTIRRVNGLSRSSNMKTGARLKLDFSTTSPDVFLQKRLNYHMGLIQKYFQNSARVELIQHTIQSGDNLWNLARKKYKFPVNLLLYFNDLNKLEQLFPGDKLMLPVIYQ
;
A
#
# COMPACT_ATOMS: atom_id res chain seq x y z
N GLU A 1 -13.60 -6.12 -7.17
CA GLU A 1 -13.28 -5.11 -6.14
C GLU A 1 -11.77 -5.11 -5.92
N ILE A 2 -11.21 -4.01 -5.43
CA ILE A 2 -9.78 -3.87 -5.12
C ILE A 2 -9.59 -3.37 -3.70
N ILE A 3 -8.52 -3.79 -3.02
CA ILE A 3 -8.19 -3.28 -1.69
C ILE A 3 -7.40 -1.98 -1.83
N VAL A 4 -7.84 -0.95 -1.10
CA VAL A 4 -7.17 0.34 -1.00
C VAL A 4 -5.94 0.23 -0.09
N TYR A 5 -4.78 0.59 -0.61
CA TYR A 5 -3.52 0.67 0.11
C TYR A 5 -3.38 2.07 0.78
N PRO A 6 -2.57 2.22 1.83
CA PRO A 6 -2.22 3.52 2.41
C PRO A 6 -1.69 4.46 1.32
N GLN A 7 -1.97 5.75 1.50
CA GLN A 7 -1.67 6.83 0.54
C GLN A 7 -2.51 6.79 -0.74
N GLU A 8 -3.26 5.72 -1.01
CA GLU A 8 -4.20 5.73 -2.14
C GLU A 8 -5.44 6.57 -1.83
N THR A 9 -5.90 7.29 -2.84
CA THR A 9 -7.04 8.20 -2.74
C THR A 9 -8.00 7.92 -3.88
N VAL A 10 -9.26 8.35 -3.74
CA VAL A 10 -10.23 8.33 -4.86
C VAL A 10 -9.65 9.03 -6.10
N GLY A 11 -8.86 10.10 -5.91
CA GLY A 11 -8.21 10.82 -7.01
C GLY A 11 -7.24 9.94 -7.79
N HIS A 12 -6.42 9.14 -7.10
CA HIS A 12 -5.53 8.19 -7.75
C HIS A 12 -6.31 7.16 -8.58
N PHE A 13 -7.34 6.54 -8.00
CA PHE A 13 -8.17 5.58 -8.73
C PHE A 13 -8.89 6.22 -9.92
N ALA A 14 -9.34 7.48 -9.80
CA ALA A 14 -9.94 8.26 -10.88
C ALA A 14 -8.97 8.43 -12.05
N GLU A 15 -7.76 8.91 -11.77
CA GLU A 15 -6.69 9.08 -12.75
C GLU A 15 -6.31 7.74 -13.43
N TRP A 16 -6.19 6.67 -12.64
CA TRP A 16 -5.80 5.37 -13.16
C TRP A 16 -6.87 4.76 -14.05
N LEU A 17 -8.13 4.85 -13.64
CA LEU A 17 -9.27 4.37 -14.43
C LEU A 17 -9.59 5.27 -15.63
N GLY A 18 -9.11 6.52 -15.65
CA GLY A 18 -9.58 7.52 -16.61
C GLY A 18 -11.03 7.93 -16.37
N ASN A 19 -11.48 7.85 -15.12
CA ASN A 19 -12.84 8.13 -14.68
C ASN A 19 -12.88 9.32 -13.73
N ASN A 20 -14.06 9.91 -13.51
CA ASN A 20 -14.21 10.98 -12.53
C ASN A 20 -14.29 10.43 -11.10
N ALA A 21 -13.62 11.12 -10.16
CA ALA A 21 -13.67 10.78 -8.73
C ALA A 21 -15.11 10.73 -8.18
N SER A 22 -16.01 11.56 -8.71
CA SER A 22 -17.44 11.55 -8.35
C SER A 22 -18.15 10.26 -8.75
N THR A 23 -17.80 9.68 -9.91
CA THR A 23 -18.34 8.38 -10.36
C THR A 23 -17.88 7.26 -9.43
N ILE A 24 -16.59 7.22 -9.10
CA ILE A 24 -16.05 6.22 -8.16
C ILE A 24 -16.76 6.33 -6.80
N ARG A 25 -16.93 7.55 -6.28
CA ARG A 25 -17.64 7.76 -5.01
C ARG A 25 -19.07 7.27 -5.05
N ARG A 26 -19.83 7.62 -6.09
CA ARG A 26 -21.23 7.21 -6.26
C ARG A 26 -21.38 5.69 -6.31
N VAL A 27 -20.55 5.00 -7.11
CA VAL A 27 -20.57 3.53 -7.24
C VAL A 27 -20.25 2.83 -5.92
N ASN A 28 -19.46 3.49 -5.06
CA ASN A 28 -19.02 2.93 -3.78
C ASN A 28 -19.76 3.50 -2.56
N GLY A 29 -20.84 4.28 -2.75
CA GLY A 29 -21.61 4.88 -1.65
C GLY A 29 -20.79 5.83 -0.76
N LEU A 30 -19.71 6.40 -1.28
CA LEU A 30 -18.81 7.29 -0.54
C LEU A 30 -19.32 8.73 -0.58
N SER A 31 -19.30 9.42 0.56
CA SER A 31 -19.62 10.85 0.61
C SER A 31 -18.52 11.68 -0.06
N ARG A 32 -18.78 12.96 -0.37
CA ARG A 32 -17.76 13.84 -0.99
C ARG A 32 -16.61 14.15 -0.04
N SER A 33 -16.88 14.21 1.27
CA SER A 33 -15.92 14.52 2.32
C SER A 33 -15.24 13.30 2.93
N SER A 34 -15.65 12.07 2.58
CA SER A 34 -15.03 10.88 3.15
C SER A 34 -13.60 10.72 2.63
N ASN A 35 -12.65 10.69 3.57
CA ASN A 35 -11.31 10.19 3.30
C ASN A 35 -11.38 8.70 2.97
N MET A 36 -10.56 8.25 2.02
CA MET A 36 -10.49 6.83 1.69
C MET A 36 -9.85 6.09 2.87
N LYS A 37 -10.50 5.02 3.33
CA LYS A 37 -9.97 4.17 4.40
C LYS A 37 -9.04 3.12 3.79
N THR A 38 -7.82 3.01 4.30
CA THR A 38 -6.93 1.87 4.02
C THR A 38 -7.65 0.55 4.34
N GLY A 39 -7.44 -0.48 3.53
CA GLY A 39 -8.09 -1.78 3.67
C GLY A 39 -9.53 -1.83 3.13
N ALA A 40 -10.12 -0.68 2.76
CA ALA A 40 -11.44 -0.66 2.16
C ALA A 40 -11.43 -1.39 0.80
N ARG A 41 -12.54 -2.06 0.50
CA ARG A 41 -12.79 -2.66 -0.82
C ARG A 41 -13.51 -1.66 -1.71
N LEU A 42 -12.94 -1.41 -2.88
CA LEU A 42 -13.46 -0.49 -3.87
C LEU A 42 -13.94 -1.25 -5.11
N LYS A 43 -15.19 -1.03 -5.49
CA LYS A 43 -15.74 -1.43 -6.79
C LYS A 43 -15.15 -0.49 -7.85
N LEU A 44 -14.58 -1.09 -8.89
CA LEU A 44 -13.98 -0.38 -10.01
C LEU A 44 -14.85 -0.55 -11.24
N ASP A 45 -14.91 0.51 -12.05
CA ASP A 45 -15.54 0.52 -13.36
C ASP A 45 -14.45 0.70 -14.41
N PHE A 46 -14.31 -0.30 -15.28
CA PHE A 46 -13.30 -0.37 -16.35
C PHE A 46 -13.87 0.00 -17.73
N SER A 47 -15.02 0.68 -17.78
CA SER A 47 -15.63 1.15 -19.03
C SER A 47 -14.72 2.06 -19.87
N THR A 48 -13.75 2.74 -19.24
CA THR A 48 -12.85 3.71 -19.87
C THR A 48 -11.40 3.24 -20.00
N THR A 49 -11.01 2.13 -19.38
CA THR A 49 -9.64 1.62 -19.44
C THR A 49 -9.59 0.11 -19.20
N SER A 50 -8.58 -0.57 -19.74
CA SER A 50 -8.39 -2.00 -19.44
C SER A 50 -7.82 -2.22 -18.04
N PRO A 51 -8.07 -3.37 -17.42
CA PRO A 51 -7.45 -3.74 -16.15
C PRO A 51 -5.92 -3.63 -16.15
N ASP A 52 -5.27 -4.02 -17.25
CA ASP A 52 -3.80 -3.98 -17.36
C ASP A 52 -3.25 -2.55 -17.33
N VAL A 53 -3.87 -1.63 -18.06
CA VAL A 53 -3.47 -0.21 -18.07
C VAL A 53 -3.68 0.42 -16.69
N PHE A 54 -4.80 0.12 -16.03
CA PHE A 54 -5.05 0.53 -14.66
C PHE A 54 -3.96 0.01 -13.70
N LEU A 55 -3.66 -1.29 -13.77
CA LEU A 55 -2.65 -1.93 -12.92
C LEU A 55 -1.27 -1.33 -13.19
N GLN A 56 -0.91 -1.07 -14.44
CA GLN A 56 0.36 -0.43 -14.80
C GLN A 56 0.48 0.96 -14.17
N LYS A 57 -0.55 1.80 -14.25
CA LYS A 57 -0.52 3.13 -13.62
C LYS A 57 -0.42 3.05 -12.09
N ARG A 58 -1.17 2.14 -11.47
CA ARG A 58 -1.10 1.89 -10.03
C ARG A 58 0.28 1.41 -9.60
N LEU A 59 0.87 0.48 -10.35
CA LEU A 59 2.24 -0.01 -10.12
C LEU A 59 3.26 1.13 -10.25
N ASN A 60 3.15 1.97 -11.28
CA ASN A 60 4.04 3.11 -11.49
C ASN A 60 4.00 4.09 -10.32
N TYR A 61 2.80 4.41 -9.80
CA TYR A 61 2.65 5.24 -8.61
C TYR A 61 3.40 4.65 -7.40
N HIS A 62 3.20 3.37 -7.14
CA HIS A 62 3.85 2.70 -6.01
C HIS A 62 5.37 2.57 -6.19
N MET A 63 5.85 2.28 -7.40
CA MET A 63 7.29 2.29 -7.70
C MET A 63 7.90 3.67 -7.48
N GLY A 64 7.21 4.75 -7.85
CA GLY A 64 7.65 6.11 -7.57
C GLY A 64 7.77 6.40 -6.07
N LEU A 65 6.83 5.91 -5.25
CA LEU A 65 6.91 6.03 -3.78
C LEU A 65 8.10 5.27 -3.21
N ILE A 66 8.33 4.03 -3.66
CA ILE A 66 9.45 3.20 -3.22
C ILE A 66 10.78 3.83 -3.63
N GLN A 67 10.90 4.27 -4.88
CA GLN A 67 12.11 4.91 -5.39
C GLN A 67 12.43 6.19 -4.62
N LYS A 68 11.43 7.05 -4.39
CA LYS A 68 11.58 8.27 -3.57
C LYS A 68 12.04 7.94 -2.15
N TYR A 69 11.53 6.86 -1.58
CA TYR A 69 11.88 6.46 -0.22
C TYR A 69 13.34 5.98 -0.12
N PHE A 70 13.81 5.23 -1.11
CA PHE A 70 15.17 4.67 -1.12
C PHE A 70 16.20 5.52 -1.88
N GLN A 71 15.82 6.68 -2.42
CA GLN A 71 16.66 7.51 -3.31
C GLN A 71 18.06 7.85 -2.74
N ASN A 72 18.19 7.95 -1.41
CA ASN A 72 19.43 8.32 -0.72
C ASN A 72 20.02 7.14 0.09
N SER A 73 19.66 5.91 -0.26
CA SER A 73 20.17 4.72 0.43
C SER A 73 21.37 4.16 -0.32
N ALA A 74 22.48 3.88 0.37
CA ALA A 74 23.64 3.21 -0.23
C ALA A 74 23.30 1.78 -0.63
N ARG A 75 22.52 1.09 0.22
CA ARG A 75 22.05 -0.28 -0.01
C ARG A 75 20.72 -0.51 0.69
N VAL A 76 19.88 -1.36 0.09
CA VAL A 76 18.66 -1.88 0.70
C VAL A 76 18.71 -3.40 0.64
N GLU A 77 18.53 -4.05 1.78
CA GLU A 77 18.42 -5.51 1.85
C GLU A 77 17.04 -5.92 2.40
N LEU A 78 16.47 -6.98 1.86
CA LEU A 78 15.26 -7.58 2.41
C LEU A 78 15.64 -8.71 3.35
N ILE A 79 15.31 -8.54 4.63
CA ILE A 79 15.52 -9.56 5.65
C ILE A 79 14.19 -10.18 6.06
N GLN A 80 14.24 -11.42 6.54
CA GLN A 80 13.09 -12.04 7.18
C GLN A 80 13.13 -11.78 8.69
N HIS A 81 12.09 -11.14 9.23
CA HIS A 81 11.87 -11.01 10.68
C HIS A 81 10.77 -11.97 11.11
N THR A 82 11.06 -12.78 12.12
CA THR A 82 10.06 -13.65 12.76
C THR A 82 9.38 -12.86 13.88
N ILE A 83 8.06 -12.74 13.81
CA ILE A 83 7.24 -12.03 14.80
C ILE A 83 7.39 -12.70 16.17
N GLN A 84 7.65 -11.87 17.17
CA GLN A 84 7.78 -12.27 18.57
C GLN A 84 6.58 -11.78 19.39
N SER A 85 6.34 -12.40 20.54
CA SER A 85 5.32 -11.91 21.48
C SER A 85 5.63 -10.46 21.88
N GLY A 86 4.64 -9.58 21.77
CA GLY A 86 4.79 -8.14 22.03
C GLY A 86 5.29 -7.30 20.85
N ASP A 87 5.61 -7.92 19.71
CA ASP A 87 5.92 -7.16 18.49
C ASP A 87 4.71 -6.32 18.05
N ASN A 88 4.99 -5.09 17.66
CA ASN A 88 4.03 -4.18 17.03
C ASN A 88 4.62 -3.72 15.71
N LEU A 89 3.92 -3.94 14.60
CA LEU A 89 4.37 -3.57 13.25
C LEU A 89 4.81 -2.11 13.15
N TRP A 90 4.11 -1.20 13.83
CA TRP A 90 4.46 0.21 13.82
C TRP A 90 5.81 0.46 14.51
N ASN A 91 6.06 -0.18 15.65
CA ASN A 91 7.32 -0.08 16.36
C ASN A 91 8.45 -0.76 15.58
N LEU A 92 8.20 -1.95 15.02
CA LEU A 92 9.16 -2.64 14.16
C LEU A 92 9.57 -1.74 12.99
N ALA A 93 8.61 -1.28 12.19
CA ALA A 93 8.88 -0.44 11.03
C ALA A 93 9.58 0.87 11.44
N ARG A 94 8.97 1.68 12.32
CA ARG A 94 9.47 3.05 12.59
C ARG A 94 10.64 3.11 13.56
N LYS A 95 10.63 2.32 14.65
CA LYS A 95 11.65 2.42 15.70
C LYS A 95 12.83 1.51 15.45
N LYS A 96 12.58 0.26 15.05
CA LYS A 96 13.64 -0.75 14.87
C LYS A 96 14.30 -0.64 13.50
N TYR A 97 13.51 -0.63 12.42
CA TYR A 97 14.01 -0.65 11.05
C TYR A 97 14.00 0.71 10.35
N LYS A 98 13.51 1.76 11.02
CA LYS A 98 13.56 3.16 10.61
C LYS A 98 12.89 3.45 9.25
N PHE A 99 11.78 2.77 8.96
CA PHE A 99 10.98 3.03 7.76
C PHE A 99 9.46 3.24 8.03
N PRO A 100 8.73 3.92 7.14
CA PRO A 100 7.29 4.09 7.24
C PRO A 100 6.56 2.75 7.17
N VAL A 101 5.65 2.48 8.12
CA VAL A 101 4.92 1.19 8.20
C VAL A 101 4.20 0.79 6.90
N ASN A 102 3.75 1.74 6.08
CA ASN A 102 3.12 1.46 4.78
C ASN A 102 4.07 0.84 3.76
N LEU A 103 5.38 0.90 3.98
CA LEU A 103 6.37 0.25 3.13
C LEU A 103 6.32 -1.29 3.27
N LEU A 104 5.80 -1.81 4.39
CA LEU A 104 5.62 -3.26 4.60
C LEU A 104 4.76 -3.90 3.52
N LEU A 105 3.80 -3.16 2.97
CA LEU A 105 2.83 -3.66 2.01
C LEU A 105 3.43 -3.97 0.64
N TYR A 106 4.62 -3.44 0.36
CA TYR A 106 5.33 -3.73 -0.87
C TYR A 106 6.13 -5.04 -0.81
N PHE A 107 6.34 -5.55 0.40
CA PHE A 107 7.18 -6.73 0.64
C PHE A 107 6.39 -7.90 1.27
N ASN A 108 5.14 -7.67 1.67
CA ASN A 108 4.31 -8.66 2.35
C ASN A 108 2.86 -8.60 1.84
N ASP A 109 2.16 -9.73 1.90
CA ASP A 109 0.72 -9.80 1.66
C ASP A 109 -0.05 -9.00 2.72
N LEU A 110 -0.97 -8.14 2.29
CA LEU A 110 -1.85 -7.38 3.18
C LEU A 110 -2.60 -8.26 4.17
N ASN A 111 -3.17 -9.38 3.71
CA ASN A 111 -3.96 -10.25 4.57
C ASN A 111 -3.10 -10.81 5.71
N LYS A 112 -1.83 -11.08 5.42
CA LYS A 112 -0.85 -11.52 6.41
C LYS A 112 -0.55 -10.42 7.42
N LEU A 113 -0.44 -9.16 6.97
CA LEU A 113 -0.16 -8.03 7.86
C LEU A 113 -1.33 -7.68 8.79
N GLU A 114 -2.57 -8.02 8.41
CA GLU A 114 -3.76 -7.86 9.26
C GLU A 114 -3.90 -8.95 10.33
N GLN A 115 -3.27 -10.12 10.12
CA GLN A 115 -3.37 -11.29 11.00
C GLN A 115 -1.98 -11.85 11.30
N LEU A 116 -1.24 -11.20 12.20
CA LEU A 116 0.08 -11.64 12.62
C LEU A 116 0.07 -12.29 13.99
N PHE A 117 0.72 -13.44 14.07
CA PHE A 117 0.93 -14.21 15.28
C PHE A 117 2.42 -14.42 15.53
N PRO A 118 2.84 -14.59 16.80
CA PRO A 118 4.20 -15.02 17.11
C PRO A 118 4.59 -16.26 16.30
N GLY A 119 5.75 -16.21 15.64
CA GLY A 119 6.23 -17.23 14.70
C GLY A 119 6.03 -16.89 13.22
N ASP A 120 5.18 -15.91 12.89
CA ASP A 120 5.00 -15.47 11.52
C ASP A 120 6.22 -14.77 10.96
N LYS A 121 6.46 -14.94 9.66
CA LYS A 121 7.62 -14.38 8.94
C LYS A 121 7.22 -13.16 8.13
N LEU A 122 7.89 -12.03 8.34
CA LEU A 122 7.76 -10.81 7.54
C LEU A 122 9.03 -10.49 6.79
N MET A 123 8.91 -10.02 5.56
CA MET A 123 10.00 -9.42 4.81
C MET A 123 10.07 -7.93 5.16
N LEU A 124 11.21 -7.49 5.68
CA LEU A 124 11.45 -6.12 6.10
C LEU A 124 12.65 -5.54 5.34
N PRO A 125 12.57 -4.31 4.80
CA PRO A 125 13.72 -3.63 4.24
C PRO A 125 14.62 -3.12 5.37
N VAL A 126 15.92 -3.39 5.25
CA VAL A 126 16.99 -2.77 6.03
C VAL A 126 17.71 -1.78 5.13
N ILE A 127 17.82 -0.55 5.61
CA ILE A 127 18.38 0.57 4.85
C ILE A 127 19.75 0.89 5.39
N TYR A 128 20.75 0.83 4.53
CA TYR A 128 22.12 1.23 4.81
C TYR A 128 22.32 2.63 4.22
N GLN A 129 22.73 3.58 5.08
CA GLN A 129 23.07 4.95 4.69
C GLN A 129 24.55 5.05 4.35
#